data_AF-A0A7Y5SRM7-F1
#
_entry.id   AF-A0A7Y5SRM7-F1
#
_cell.length_a   1.000
_cell.length_b   1.000
_cell.length_c   1.000
_cell.angle_alpha   90.00
_cell.angle_beta   90.00
_cell.angle_gamma   90.00
#
_symmetry.space_group_name_H-M   'P 1'
#
loop_
_entity.id
_entity.type
_entity.pdbx_description
1 polymer ?
#
loop_
_entity_poly.entity_id
_entity_poly.type
_entity_poly.pdbx_seq_one_letter_code
_entity_poly.pdbx_strand_id
1 'polypeptide(L)'
;MARFITAESTESTLKLAEDGKLPELRLKEPGREEAEEKTERSANPLLLLLLLCTSVIMSTVLVFIDFDPQDATRVELADRARAVIEEQYFANLDPNQPLAPYQVDLREAQRAHSVGDRETEAQQYRKVLAMLRAERGKFERGLTGSLTRDKELQRQITIILSQL
;
A
#
# COMPACT_ATOMS: atom_id res chain seq x y z
N MET A 1 54.67 -7.39 -23.90
CA MET A 1 53.43 -8.18 -24.09
C MET A 1 52.86 -7.87 -25.46
N ALA A 2 52.31 -8.92 -26.10
CA ALA A 2 51.64 -8.96 -27.41
C ALA A 2 52.49 -8.68 -28.67
N ARG A 3 52.33 -9.60 -29.63
CA ARG A 3 53.24 -9.97 -30.72
C ARG A 3 52.48 -9.74 -32.03
N PHE A 4 53.07 -8.98 -32.94
CA PHE A 4 52.61 -8.77 -34.30
C PHE A 4 52.87 -10.01 -35.15
N ILE A 5 51.83 -10.54 -35.79
CA ILE A 5 51.91 -11.49 -36.91
C ILE A 5 50.76 -11.21 -37.90
N THR A 6 51.15 -10.72 -39.08
CA THR A 6 50.74 -11.12 -40.44
C THR A 6 49.29 -10.98 -40.90
N ALA A 7 49.10 -10.21 -41.98
CA ALA A 7 48.74 -10.80 -43.28
C ALA A 7 49.11 -9.83 -44.41
N GLU A 8 50.23 -10.16 -45.04
CA GLU A 8 50.71 -9.64 -46.30
C GLU A 8 49.72 -9.98 -47.43
N SER A 9 49.53 -8.99 -48.29
CA SER A 9 48.98 -9.04 -49.65
C SER A 9 49.05 -10.40 -50.35
N THR A 10 47.90 -10.94 -50.76
CA THR A 10 47.83 -11.88 -51.89
C THR A 10 46.87 -11.34 -52.95
N GLU A 11 47.50 -10.80 -53.99
CA GLU A 11 47.12 -10.77 -55.41
C GLU A 11 45.63 -10.67 -55.78
N SER A 12 45.25 -9.44 -56.11
CA SER A 12 44.06 -9.08 -56.87
C SER A 12 44.06 -9.74 -58.25
N THR A 13 43.24 -10.78 -58.44
CA THR A 13 42.85 -11.29 -59.77
C THR A 13 41.64 -10.50 -60.29
N LEU A 14 41.74 -9.18 -60.33
CA LEU A 14 40.75 -8.34 -61.01
C LEU A 14 41.32 -7.87 -62.33
N LYS A 15 40.85 -8.48 -63.43
CA LYS A 15 41.07 -7.95 -64.77
C LYS A 15 40.38 -6.59 -64.86
N LEU A 16 41.16 -5.51 -64.82
CA LEU A 16 40.71 -4.17 -65.17
C LEU A 16 40.22 -4.20 -66.63
N ALA A 17 39.03 -3.64 -66.86
CA ALA A 17 38.62 -3.28 -68.22
C ALA A 17 39.51 -2.14 -68.72
N GLU A 18 39.81 -2.12 -70.03
CA GLU A 18 40.82 -1.25 -70.66
C GLU A 18 40.61 0.27 -70.50
N ASP A 19 39.51 0.71 -69.90
CA ASP A 19 39.12 2.12 -69.78
C ASP A 19 39.21 2.70 -68.35
N GLY A 20 39.87 1.98 -67.43
CA GLY A 20 40.23 2.51 -66.10
C GLY A 20 39.07 2.82 -65.14
N LYS A 21 37.84 2.41 -65.47
CA LYS A 21 36.67 2.54 -64.59
C LYS A 21 36.34 1.24 -63.87
N LEU A 22 36.12 1.34 -62.56
CA LEU A 22 35.66 0.23 -61.72
C LEU A 22 34.20 -0.14 -62.11
N PRO A 23 33.85 -1.43 -62.25
CA PRO A 23 32.46 -1.83 -62.41
C PRO A 23 31.66 -1.48 -61.15
N GLU A 24 30.50 -0.84 -61.32
CA GLU A 24 29.59 -0.57 -60.20
C GLU A 24 29.05 -1.89 -59.64
N LEU A 25 29.66 -2.35 -58.55
CA LEU A 25 29.19 -3.44 -57.73
C LEU A 25 27.87 -3.04 -57.06
N ARG A 26 26.74 -3.49 -57.63
CA ARG A 26 25.47 -3.52 -56.89
C ARG A 26 25.47 -4.71 -55.93
N LEU A 27 25.89 -4.44 -54.70
CA LEU A 27 25.73 -5.37 -53.57
C LEU A 27 24.25 -5.44 -53.18
N LYS A 28 23.64 -6.60 -53.43
CA LYS A 28 22.37 -6.99 -52.82
C LYS A 28 22.72 -7.52 -51.41
N GLU A 29 22.66 -6.66 -50.40
CA GLU A 29 22.85 -7.05 -49.00
C GLU A 29 21.66 -7.90 -48.51
N PRO A 30 21.86 -9.16 -48.10
CA PRO A 30 20.85 -9.92 -47.38
C PRO A 30 20.88 -9.46 -45.92
N GLY A 31 19.97 -8.58 -45.54
CA GLY A 31 19.91 -8.01 -44.18
C GLY A 31 19.45 -6.57 -44.12
N ARG A 32 19.25 -5.92 -45.27
CA ARG A 32 18.47 -4.70 -45.33
C ARG A 32 17.00 -5.07 -45.38
N GLU A 33 16.45 -5.37 -44.20
CA GLU A 33 15.02 -5.21 -44.01
C GLU A 33 14.66 -3.81 -44.47
N GLU A 34 13.65 -3.80 -45.31
CA GLU A 34 13.06 -2.66 -45.96
C GLU A 34 12.89 -1.55 -44.94
N ALA A 35 13.03 -0.30 -45.39
CA ALA A 35 12.63 0.82 -44.58
C ALA A 35 11.22 0.52 -44.05
N GLU A 36 11.11 0.19 -42.77
CA GLU A 36 9.85 0.33 -42.06
C GLU A 36 9.48 1.77 -42.32
N GLU A 37 8.45 1.95 -43.14
CA GLU A 37 7.71 3.19 -43.18
C GLU A 37 7.59 3.61 -41.72
N LYS A 38 8.21 4.74 -41.38
CA LYS A 38 7.76 5.47 -40.21
C LYS A 38 6.31 5.75 -40.54
N THR A 39 5.42 4.85 -40.12
CA THR A 39 4.01 5.10 -40.07
C THR A 39 3.98 6.34 -39.19
N GLU A 40 3.79 7.49 -39.82
CA GLU A 40 3.41 8.68 -39.11
C GLU A 40 2.18 8.23 -38.35
N ARG A 41 2.37 7.90 -37.08
CA ARG A 41 1.29 7.62 -36.15
C ARG A 41 0.59 8.97 -36.08
N SER A 42 -0.35 9.18 -36.99
CA SER A 42 -1.33 10.24 -36.95
C SER A 42 -2.14 9.92 -35.72
N ALA A 43 -1.63 10.35 -34.57
CA ALA A 43 -2.32 10.25 -33.30
C ALA A 43 -3.65 10.96 -33.51
N ASN A 44 -4.73 10.17 -33.54
CA ASN A 44 -6.05 10.68 -33.86
C ASN A 44 -6.32 11.87 -32.93
N PRO A 45 -6.56 13.08 -33.45
CA PRO A 45 -6.69 14.29 -32.61
C PRO A 45 -7.80 14.14 -31.57
N LEU A 46 -8.82 13.33 -31.85
CA LEU A 46 -9.86 12.96 -30.89
C LEU A 46 -9.35 12.08 -29.74
N LEU A 47 -8.45 11.13 -30.02
CA LEU A 47 -7.80 10.32 -28.98
C LEU A 47 -6.90 11.17 -28.10
N LEU A 48 -6.17 12.13 -28.69
CA LEU A 48 -5.35 13.07 -27.92
C LEU A 48 -6.20 13.97 -27.03
N LEU A 49 -7.32 14.48 -27.55
CA LEU A 49 -8.25 15.29 -26.76
C LEU A 49 -8.93 14.48 -25.65
N LEU A 50 -9.34 13.24 -25.94
CA LEU A 50 -9.90 12.35 -24.93
C LEU A 50 -8.87 12.05 -23.83
N LEU A 51 -7.64 11.70 -24.21
CA LEU A 51 -6.55 11.44 -23.25
C LEU A 51 -6.31 12.67 -22.36
N LEU A 52 -6.26 13.86 -22.94
CA LEU A 52 -6.09 15.12 -22.21
C LEU A 52 -7.27 15.38 -21.26
N CYS A 53 -8.51 15.19 -21.71
CA CYS A 53 -9.68 15.32 -20.85
C CYS A 53 -9.62 14.32 -19.69
N THR A 54 -9.25 13.06 -19.94
CA THR A 54 -9.13 12.05 -18.87
C THR A 54 -8.04 12.38 -17.87
N SER A 55 -6.90 12.93 -18.29
CA SER A 55 -5.83 13.31 -17.37
C SER A 55 -6.24 14.48 -16.47
N VAL A 56 -6.91 15.48 -17.04
CA VAL A 56 -7.43 16.63 -16.27
C VAL A 56 -8.51 16.15 -15.29
N ILE A 57 -9.49 15.37 -15.76
CA ILE A 57 -10.54 14.81 -14.91
C ILE A 57 -9.94 14.01 -13.75
N MET A 58 -9.02 13.08 -14.04
CA MET A 58 -8.34 12.29 -13.02
C MET A 58 -7.60 13.16 -12.01
N SER A 59 -6.91 14.21 -12.48
CA SER A 59 -6.23 15.16 -11.60
C SER A 59 -7.21 15.91 -10.70
N THR A 60 -8.35 16.37 -11.23
CA THR A 60 -9.40 17.00 -10.40
C THR A 60 -9.99 16.02 -9.39
N VAL A 61 -10.26 14.78 -9.78
CA VAL A 61 -10.79 13.75 -8.88
C VAL A 61 -9.83 13.52 -7.71
N LEU A 62 -8.53 13.44 -7.97
CA LEU A 62 -7.51 13.30 -6.91
C LEU A 62 -7.48 14.50 -5.94
N VAL A 63 -7.85 15.71 -6.39
CA VAL A 63 -7.95 16.88 -5.50
C VAL A 63 -9.16 16.79 -4.55
N PHE A 64 -10.21 16.06 -4.95
CA PHE A 64 -11.40 15.85 -4.10
C PHE A 64 -11.29 14.62 -3.20
N ILE A 65 -10.33 13.72 -3.43
CA ILE A 65 -10.06 12.60 -2.53
C ILE A 65 -9.07 13.08 -1.48
N ASP A 66 -9.54 13.24 -0.24
CA ASP A 66 -8.69 13.55 0.89
C ASP A 66 -7.90 12.30 1.28
N PHE A 67 -6.70 12.14 0.73
CA PHE A 67 -5.73 11.16 1.20
C PHE A 67 -4.93 11.78 2.34
N ASP A 68 -5.52 11.82 3.55
CA ASP A 68 -4.74 12.17 4.73
C ASP A 68 -3.97 10.91 5.21
N PRO A 69 -2.63 10.84 5.03
CA PRO A 69 -1.85 9.73 5.56
C PRO A 69 -1.96 9.60 7.09
N GLN A 70 -2.35 10.68 7.79
CA GLN A 70 -2.61 10.64 9.21
C GLN A 70 -3.87 9.83 9.56
N ASP A 71 -4.91 9.86 8.72
CA ASP A 71 -6.14 9.10 8.97
C ASP A 71 -5.92 7.61 8.77
N ALA A 72 -5.16 7.20 7.75
CA ALA A 72 -4.74 5.81 7.59
C ALA A 72 -3.95 5.31 8.81
N THR A 73 -3.02 6.14 9.30
CA THR A 73 -2.22 5.80 10.49
C THR A 73 -3.07 5.74 11.76
N ARG A 74 -4.06 6.62 11.90
CA ARG A 74 -5.01 6.60 13.01
C ARG A 74 -5.83 5.32 12.97
N VAL A 75 -6.54 5.05 11.89
CA VAL A 75 -7.40 3.84 11.77
C VAL A 75 -6.61 2.57 12.13
N GLU A 76 -5.38 2.44 11.62
CA GLU A 76 -4.51 1.33 11.96
C GLU A 76 -4.18 1.23 13.46
N LEU A 77 -3.93 2.37 14.13
CA LEU A 77 -3.70 2.41 15.58
C LEU A 77 -4.93 1.99 16.38
N ALA A 78 -6.15 2.36 15.98
CA ALA A 78 -7.35 1.89 16.69
C ALA A 78 -7.60 0.41 16.47
N ASP A 79 -7.37 -0.11 15.26
CA ASP A 79 -7.52 -1.53 14.97
C ASP A 79 -6.51 -2.36 15.75
N ARG A 80 -5.26 -1.90 15.84
CA ARG A 80 -4.25 -2.50 16.73
C ARG A 80 -4.69 -2.45 18.20
N ALA A 81 -5.24 -1.32 18.66
CA ALA A 81 -5.74 -1.20 20.03
C ALA A 81 -6.87 -2.19 20.33
N ARG A 82 -7.80 -2.41 19.38
CA ARG A 82 -8.86 -3.41 19.49
C ARG A 82 -8.30 -4.83 19.58
N ALA A 83 -7.32 -5.17 18.73
CA ALA A 83 -6.65 -6.47 18.75
C ALA A 83 -5.93 -6.73 20.08
N VAL A 84 -5.23 -5.72 20.62
CA VAL A 84 -4.58 -5.82 21.93
C VAL A 84 -5.60 -6.05 23.05
N ILE A 85 -6.76 -5.40 23.00
CA ILE A 85 -7.84 -5.63 23.98
C ILE A 85 -8.35 -7.08 23.89
N GLU A 86 -8.53 -7.60 22.67
CA GLU A 86 -8.95 -8.98 22.46
C GLU A 86 -7.95 -9.98 23.04
N GLU A 87 -6.69 -9.85 22.66
CA GLU A 87 -5.62 -10.75 23.10
C GLU A 87 -5.42 -10.70 24.62
N GLN A 88 -5.34 -9.52 25.22
CA GLN A 88 -4.95 -9.41 26.62
C GLN A 88 -6.08 -9.70 27.61
N TYR A 89 -7.32 -9.36 27.25
CA TYR A 89 -8.46 -9.43 28.17
C TYR A 89 -9.43 -10.58 27.87
N PHE A 90 -9.33 -11.20 26.69
CA PHE A 90 -10.16 -12.36 26.33
C PHE A 90 -9.37 -13.67 26.11
N ALA A 91 -8.06 -13.64 25.80
CA ALA A 91 -7.33 -14.89 25.50
C ALA A 91 -7.10 -15.81 26.71
N ASN A 92 -7.10 -15.27 27.94
CA ASN A 92 -6.88 -16.03 29.18
C ASN A 92 -8.17 -16.32 29.96
N LEU A 93 -9.34 -16.28 29.30
CA LEU A 93 -10.58 -16.65 29.97
C LEU A 93 -10.65 -18.16 30.14
N ASP A 94 -10.79 -18.60 31.39
CA ASP A 94 -11.20 -19.97 31.68
C ASP A 94 -12.65 -20.12 31.19
N PRO A 95 -12.96 -21.09 30.30
CA PRO A 95 -14.31 -21.30 29.78
C PRO A 95 -15.35 -21.60 30.87
N ASN A 96 -14.92 -21.96 32.08
CA ASN A 96 -15.79 -22.23 33.22
C ASN A 96 -16.03 -21.02 34.13
N GLN A 97 -15.34 -19.89 33.92
CA GLN A 97 -15.51 -18.70 34.75
C GLN A 97 -16.52 -17.72 34.13
N PRO A 98 -17.51 -17.21 34.88
CA PRO A 98 -18.43 -16.21 34.37
C PRO A 98 -17.66 -14.93 34.01
N LEU A 99 -18.04 -14.31 32.89
CA LEU A 99 -17.44 -13.06 32.44
C LEU A 99 -17.63 -11.96 33.48
N ALA A 100 -16.58 -11.19 33.72
CA ALA A 100 -16.66 -9.99 34.53
C ALA A 100 -17.51 -8.93 33.80
N PRO A 101 -18.20 -8.02 34.53
CA PRO A 101 -19.05 -7.00 33.93
C PRO A 101 -18.34 -6.16 32.85
N TYR A 102 -17.07 -5.78 33.09
CA TYR A 102 -16.29 -5.02 32.12
C TYR A 102 -15.98 -5.79 30.83
N GLN A 103 -15.87 -7.12 30.90
CA GLN A 103 -15.63 -7.96 29.72
C GLN A 103 -16.89 -8.08 28.86
N VAL A 104 -18.07 -8.05 29.49
CA VAL A 104 -19.35 -8.02 28.77
C VAL A 104 -19.47 -6.72 27.98
N ASP A 105 -19.20 -5.58 28.61
CA ASP A 105 -19.25 -4.28 27.94
C ASP A 105 -18.22 -4.15 26.81
N LEU A 106 -17.00 -4.67 27.00
CA LEU A 106 -15.97 -4.70 25.95
C LEU A 106 -16.40 -5.56 24.75
N ARG A 107 -17.04 -6.70 25.00
CA ARG A 107 -17.54 -7.57 23.93
C ARG A 107 -18.69 -6.92 23.17
N GLU A 108 -19.57 -6.22 23.87
CA GLU A 108 -20.66 -5.48 23.24
C GLU A 108 -20.13 -4.31 22.40
N ALA A 109 -19.08 -3.61 22.87
CA ALA A 109 -18.40 -2.60 22.07
C ALA A 109 -17.82 -3.17 20.76
N GLN A 110 -17.19 -4.34 20.82
CA GLN A 110 -16.66 -5.03 19.62
C GLN A 110 -17.78 -5.48 18.66
N ARG A 111 -18.91 -5.93 19.20
CA ARG A 111 -20.09 -6.28 18.40
C ARG A 111 -20.65 -5.05 17.69
N ALA A 112 -20.83 -3.94 18.42
CA ALA A 112 -21.27 -2.67 17.87
C ALA A 112 -20.34 -2.18 16.73
N HIS A 113 -19.04 -2.29 16.94
CA HIS A 113 -18.03 -2.00 15.92
C HIS A 113 -18.22 -2.85 14.65
N SER A 114 -18.42 -4.16 14.81
CA SER A 114 -18.62 -5.09 13.69
C SER A 114 -19.88 -4.78 12.87
N VAL A 115 -20.88 -4.18 13.51
CA VAL A 115 -22.14 -3.72 12.87
C VAL A 115 -21.98 -2.32 12.27
N GLY A 116 -20.92 -1.58 12.62
CA GLY A 116 -20.67 -0.21 12.18
C GLY A 116 -21.35 0.85 13.05
N ASP A 117 -21.93 0.46 14.19
CA ASP A 117 -22.59 1.38 15.13
C ASP A 117 -21.56 2.01 16.07
N ARG A 118 -21.04 3.16 15.64
CA ARG A 118 -19.99 3.92 16.36
C ARG A 118 -20.49 4.55 17.66
N GLU A 119 -21.76 4.93 17.73
CA GLU A 119 -22.32 5.58 18.92
C GLU A 119 -22.41 4.58 20.08
N THR A 120 -22.94 3.39 19.80
CA THR A 120 -23.03 2.33 20.82
C THR A 120 -21.64 1.81 21.19
N GLU A 121 -20.71 1.67 20.24
CA GLU A 121 -19.30 1.34 20.50
C GLU A 121 -18.69 2.33 21.51
N ALA A 122 -18.80 3.63 21.24
CA ALA A 122 -18.26 4.67 22.11
C ALA A 122 -18.92 4.68 23.50
N GLN A 123 -20.23 4.45 23.58
CA GLN A 123 -20.95 4.41 24.86
C GLN A 123 -20.47 3.24 25.73
N GLN A 124 -20.30 2.04 25.18
CA GLN A 124 -19.84 0.89 25.94
C GLN A 124 -18.40 1.08 26.42
N TYR A 125 -17.51 1.62 25.58
CA TYR A 125 -16.16 1.97 26.00
C TYR A 125 -16.12 3.00 27.12
N ARG A 126 -17.01 4.02 27.09
CA ARG A 126 -17.14 5.00 28.18
C ARG A 126 -17.62 4.36 29.49
N LYS A 127 -18.53 3.38 29.44
CA LYS A 127 -18.96 2.63 30.64
C LYS A 127 -17.80 1.87 31.25
N VAL A 128 -16.98 1.20 30.44
CA VAL A 128 -15.77 0.51 30.90
C VAL A 128 -14.80 1.49 31.57
N LEU A 129 -14.57 2.66 30.99
CA LEU A 129 -13.75 3.71 31.61
C LEU A 129 -14.34 4.21 32.93
N ALA A 130 -15.66 4.34 33.03
CA ALA A 130 -16.32 4.73 34.28
C ALA A 130 -16.12 3.68 35.38
N MET A 131 -16.23 2.39 35.03
CA MET A 131 -15.95 1.28 35.95
C MET A 131 -14.49 1.27 36.41
N LEU A 132 -13.54 1.44 35.49
CA LEU A 132 -12.11 1.54 35.81
C LEU A 132 -11.82 2.72 36.77
N ARG A 133 -12.47 3.87 36.56
CA ARG A 133 -12.31 5.04 37.42
C ARG A 133 -12.95 4.85 38.80
N ALA A 134 -14.11 4.19 38.87
CA ALA A 134 -14.80 3.89 40.12
C ALA A 134 -13.97 2.94 41.00
N GLU A 135 -13.28 1.98 40.40
CA GLU A 135 -12.48 0.98 41.12
C GLU A 135 -11.15 1.54 41.65
N ARG A 136 -10.56 2.50 40.93
CA ARG A 136 -9.22 3.08 41.19
C ARG A 136 -9.04 3.75 42.57
N GLY A 137 -10.13 4.03 43.28
CA GLY A 137 -10.10 4.58 44.64
C GLY A 137 -10.52 3.61 45.74
N LYS A 138 -11.12 2.46 45.40
CA LYS A 138 -11.78 1.58 46.36
C LYS A 138 -11.03 0.27 46.60
N PHE A 139 -10.24 -0.20 45.64
CA PHE A 139 -9.54 -1.49 45.74
C PHE A 139 -8.12 -1.40 45.18
N GLU A 140 -7.14 -1.88 45.94
CA GLU A 140 -5.71 -1.88 45.53
C GLU A 140 -5.42 -2.83 44.35
N ARG A 141 -6.32 -3.79 44.09
CA ARG A 141 -6.15 -4.82 43.05
C ARG A 141 -6.52 -4.33 41.64
N GLY A 142 -7.31 -3.27 41.49
CA GLY A 142 -7.82 -2.83 40.18
C GLY A 142 -8.86 -3.76 39.55
N LEU A 143 -9.59 -3.28 38.54
CA LEU A 143 -10.75 -3.96 37.93
C LEU A 143 -10.35 -5.24 37.18
N THR A 144 -9.16 -5.24 36.58
CA THR A 144 -8.60 -6.36 35.81
C THR A 144 -7.64 -7.23 36.65
N GLY A 145 -7.56 -6.98 37.97
CA GLY A 145 -6.66 -7.65 38.90
C GLY A 145 -5.23 -7.08 38.95
N SER A 146 -4.91 -6.06 38.15
CA SER A 146 -3.71 -5.24 38.31
C SER A 146 -3.94 -3.80 37.86
N LEU A 147 -3.42 -2.82 38.61
CA LEU A 147 -3.40 -1.41 38.25
C LEU A 147 -2.64 -1.12 36.93
N THR A 148 -1.64 -1.93 36.59
CA THR A 148 -0.90 -1.76 35.33
C THR A 148 -1.76 -2.13 34.13
N ARG A 149 -2.53 -3.23 34.26
CA ARG A 149 -3.49 -3.66 33.23
C ARG A 149 -4.63 -2.66 33.09
N ASP A 150 -5.17 -2.14 34.18
CA ASP A 150 -6.21 -1.10 34.12
C ASP A 150 -5.76 0.16 33.38
N LYS A 151 -4.51 0.60 33.61
CA LYS A 151 -3.92 1.75 32.90
C LYS A 151 -3.74 1.46 31.41
N GLU A 152 -3.31 0.25 31.06
CA GLU A 152 -3.14 -0.15 29.67
C GLU A 152 -4.49 -0.24 28.96
N LEU A 153 -5.50 -0.86 29.57
CA LEU A 153 -6.87 -0.90 29.05
C LEU A 153 -7.41 0.52 28.82
N GLN A 154 -7.24 1.41 29.81
CA GLN A 154 -7.63 2.81 29.66
C GLN A 154 -6.93 3.48 28.47
N ARG A 155 -5.64 3.23 28.28
CA ARG A 155 -4.87 3.78 27.16
C ARG A 155 -5.42 3.31 25.82
N GLN A 156 -5.63 2.00 25.66
CA GLN A 156 -6.15 1.42 24.43
C GLN A 156 -7.55 1.95 24.10
N ILE A 157 -8.44 2.01 25.10
CA ILE A 157 -9.79 2.57 24.90
C ILE A 157 -9.73 4.05 24.49
N THR A 158 -8.80 4.83 25.05
CA THR A 158 -8.65 6.25 24.71
C THR A 158 -8.20 6.43 23.25
N ILE A 159 -7.32 5.56 22.75
CA ILE A 159 -6.89 5.57 21.34
C ILE A 159 -8.07 5.29 20.43
N ILE A 160 -8.92 4.30 20.77
CA ILE A 160 -10.11 3.96 20.00
C ILE A 160 -11.11 5.13 19.99
N LEU A 161 -11.40 5.71 21.16
CA LEU A 161 -12.33 6.83 21.30
C LEU A 161 -11.86 8.12 20.61
N SER A 162 -10.57 8.31 20.38
CA SER A 162 -10.09 9.48 19.62
C SER A 162 -10.38 9.41 18.11
N GLN A 163 -10.91 8.29 17.63
CA GLN A 163 -11.17 8.05 16.21
C GLN A 163 -12.64 7.82 15.87
N LEU A 164 -13.49 7.64 16.89
CA LEU A 164 -14.93 7.50 16.77
C LEU A 164 -15.59 8.87 16.75
#